data_AF-A0A1W9X960-F1
#
_entry.id   AF-A0A1W9X960-F1
#
_cell.length_a   1.000
_cell.length_b   1.000
_cell.length_c   1.000
_cell.angle_alpha   90.00
_cell.angle_beta   90.00
_cell.angle_gamma   90.00
#
_symmetry.space_group_name_H-M   'P 1'
#
loop_
_entity.id
_entity.type
_entity.pdbx_description
1 polymer ?
#
loop_
_entity_poly.entity_id
_entity_poly.type
_entity_poly.pdbx_seq_one_letter_code
_entity_poly.pdbx_strand_id
1 'polypeptide(L)'
;MSQNRPYFIRCASCRAKNRIPADKVGQTAKCGKCGSPVPSDALLTDTPVTVTDADFGVKVLNAPLPVLLDCWAPWCGPCQMIGPIMEQLASEWKGRVRVCKLNSDENPQTSATFQIMSIPTMLIFDNGQLMDTLTGAVPKQQIIQKMAPYL
;
A
#
# COMPACT_ATOMS: atom_id res chain seq x y z
N MET A 1 -27.66 2.65 4.73
CA MET A 1 -27.69 2.00 3.41
C MET A 1 -26.27 1.99 2.86
N SER A 2 -25.49 0.97 3.21
CA SER A 2 -24.10 0.80 2.76
C SER A 2 -24.10 0.64 1.24
N GLN A 3 -23.55 1.63 0.54
CA GLN A 3 -23.51 1.60 -0.91
C GLN A 3 -22.62 0.44 -1.37
N ASN A 4 -23.19 -0.49 -2.14
CA ASN A 4 -22.54 -1.61 -2.81
C ASN A 4 -21.61 -1.11 -3.94
N ARG A 5 -20.64 -0.25 -3.62
CA ARG A 5 -19.71 0.32 -4.59
C ARG A 5 -18.66 -0.72 -4.95
N PRO A 6 -18.38 -0.92 -6.25
CA PRO A 6 -17.34 -1.84 -6.67
C PRO A 6 -15.95 -1.29 -6.33
N TYR A 7 -15.02 -2.20 -6.09
CA TYR A 7 -13.59 -1.90 -6.00
C TYR A 7 -12.94 -1.99 -7.38
N PHE A 8 -11.81 -1.31 -7.53
CA PHE A 8 -11.00 -1.40 -8.73
C PHE A 8 -9.58 -1.79 -8.38
N ILE A 9 -9.09 -2.83 -9.05
CA ILE A 9 -7.76 -3.36 -8.82
C ILE A 9 -7.02 -3.61 -10.12
N ARG A 10 -5.69 -3.52 -10.06
CA ARG A 10 -4.79 -3.80 -11.18
C ARG A 10 -4.42 -5.27 -11.18
N CYS A 11 -4.42 -5.88 -12.37
CA CYS A 11 -3.88 -7.22 -12.54
C CYS A 11 -2.35 -7.19 -12.38
N ALA A 12 -1.80 -8.06 -11.53
CA ALA A 12 -0.35 -8.18 -11.34
C ALA A 12 0.40 -8.60 -12.63
N SER A 13 -0.26 -9.30 -13.57
CA SER A 13 0.36 -9.75 -14.82
C SER A 13 0.33 -8.71 -15.94
N CYS A 14 -0.80 -8.02 -16.15
CA CYS A 14 -0.97 -7.15 -17.33
C CYS A 14 -1.37 -5.69 -17.01
N ARG A 15 -1.47 -5.35 -15.72
CA ARG A 15 -1.85 -4.03 -15.19
C ARG A 15 -3.22 -3.49 -15.63
N ALA A 16 -4.04 -4.30 -16.31
CA ALA A 16 -5.42 -3.94 -16.61
C ALA A 16 -6.20 -3.64 -15.33
N LYS A 17 -7.04 -2.59 -15.37
CA LYS A 17 -7.99 -2.28 -14.30
C LYS A 17 -9.11 -3.30 -14.35
N ASN A 18 -9.41 -3.95 -13.24
CA ASN A 18 -10.49 -4.91 -13.09
C ASN A 18 -11.46 -4.38 -12.04
N ARG A 19 -12.76 -4.49 -12.32
CA ARG A 19 -13.83 -4.13 -11.41
C ARG A 19 -14.20 -5.36 -10.58
N ILE A 20 -14.19 -5.22 -9.27
CA ILE A 20 -14.59 -6.27 -8.33
C ILE A 20 -15.85 -5.80 -7.59
N PRO A 21 -17.02 -6.43 -7.81
CA PRO A 21 -18.22 -6.17 -7.00
C PRO A 21 -17.94 -6.44 -5.51
N ALA A 22 -18.48 -5.61 -4.62
CA ALA A 22 -18.15 -5.72 -3.18
C ALA A 22 -18.61 -7.06 -2.58
N ASP A 23 -19.72 -7.62 -3.07
CA ASP A 23 -20.25 -8.94 -2.71
C ASP A 23 -19.39 -10.12 -3.23
N LYS A 24 -18.41 -9.85 -4.11
CA LYS A 24 -17.51 -10.85 -4.70
C LYS A 24 -16.06 -10.75 -4.23
N VAL A 25 -15.78 -9.86 -3.27
CA VAL A 25 -14.45 -9.76 -2.66
C VAL A 25 -14.10 -11.06 -1.92
N GLY A 26 -12.86 -11.53 -2.08
CA GLY A 26 -12.39 -12.80 -1.50
C GLY A 26 -12.73 -14.04 -2.33
N GLN A 27 -13.54 -13.91 -3.38
CA GLN A 27 -13.77 -14.98 -4.35
C GLN A 27 -12.69 -14.97 -5.44
N THR A 28 -12.46 -16.15 -6.04
CA THR A 28 -11.55 -16.29 -7.18
C THR A 28 -12.01 -15.44 -8.36
N ALA A 29 -11.26 -14.38 -8.68
CA ALA A 29 -11.49 -13.52 -9.83
C ALA A 29 -10.39 -13.71 -10.88
N LYS A 30 -10.75 -13.57 -12.16
CA LYS A 30 -9.81 -13.55 -13.28
C LYS A 30 -9.77 -12.19 -13.93
N CYS A 31 -8.61 -11.82 -14.46
CA CYS A 31 -8.46 -10.58 -15.18
C CYS A 31 -9.21 -10.64 -16.51
N GLY A 32 -10.05 -9.65 -16.79
CA GLY A 32 -10.81 -9.58 -18.05
C GLY A 32 -9.95 -9.41 -19.30
N LYS A 33 -8.68 -8.98 -19.16
CA LYS A 33 -7.75 -8.79 -20.29
C LYS A 33 -6.87 -10.01 -20.57
N CYS A 34 -6.25 -10.59 -19.55
CA CYS A 34 -5.25 -11.66 -19.72
C CYS A 34 -5.62 -13.00 -19.06
N GLY A 35 -6.77 -13.09 -18.38
CA GLY A 35 -7.23 -14.32 -17.72
C GLY A 35 -6.49 -14.71 -16.44
N SER A 36 -5.37 -14.06 -16.10
CA SER A 36 -4.63 -14.32 -14.86
C SER A 36 -5.51 -14.15 -13.61
N PRO A 37 -5.25 -14.91 -12.53
CA PRO A 37 -5.91 -14.68 -11.25
C PRO A 37 -5.70 -13.25 -10.76
N VAL A 38 -6.72 -12.69 -10.10
CA VAL A 38 -6.66 -11.37 -9.48
C VAL A 38 -6.92 -11.54 -7.97
N PRO A 39 -5.97 -11.13 -7.10
CA PRO A 39 -6.08 -11.30 -5.66
C PRO A 39 -7.06 -10.27 -5.09
N SER A 40 -8.35 -10.63 -5.07
CA SER A 40 -9.42 -9.78 -4.54
C SER A 40 -9.44 -9.75 -3.01
N ASP A 41 -8.86 -10.76 -2.36
CA ASP A 41 -8.61 -10.83 -0.91
C ASP A 41 -7.78 -9.66 -0.39
N ALA A 42 -6.89 -9.11 -1.22
CA ALA A 42 -6.15 -7.88 -0.93
C ALA A 42 -7.05 -6.68 -0.54
N LEU A 43 -8.33 -6.69 -0.93
CA LEU A 43 -9.30 -5.66 -0.60
C LEU A 43 -9.82 -5.75 0.84
N LEU A 44 -9.58 -6.87 1.54
CA LEU A 44 -10.05 -7.12 2.89
C LEU A 44 -9.10 -6.62 3.98
N THR A 45 -7.87 -6.23 3.61
CA THR A 45 -6.85 -5.75 4.54
C THR A 45 -7.16 -4.32 5.00
N ASP A 46 -7.27 -4.14 6.32
CA ASP A 46 -7.55 -2.87 7.00
C ASP A 46 -6.49 -2.48 8.03
N THR A 47 -5.35 -3.18 8.03
CA THR A 47 -4.20 -2.92 8.90
C THR A 47 -2.91 -2.85 8.08
N PRO A 48 -1.87 -2.14 8.56
CA PRO A 48 -0.60 -2.06 7.85
C PRO A 48 0.04 -3.44 7.67
N VAL A 49 0.33 -3.81 6.42
CA VAL A 49 1.00 -5.07 6.09
C VAL A 49 2.50 -4.93 6.32
N THR A 50 3.10 -5.82 7.10
CA THR A 50 4.56 -5.91 7.23
C THR A 50 5.17 -6.36 5.91
N VAL A 51 6.16 -5.60 5.42
CA VAL A 51 6.95 -5.87 4.22
C VAL A 51 8.40 -6.11 4.62
N THR A 52 9.04 -7.02 3.89
CA THR A 52 10.45 -7.34 4.01
C THR A 52 11.15 -7.23 2.66
N ASP A 53 12.48 -7.22 2.63
CA ASP A 53 13.25 -7.26 1.40
C ASP A 53 12.87 -8.46 0.51
N ALA A 54 12.57 -9.62 1.10
CA ALA A 54 12.22 -10.85 0.39
C ALA A 54 10.86 -10.80 -0.31
N ASP A 55 9.90 -10.03 0.23
CA ASP A 55 8.53 -9.98 -0.29
C ASP A 55 8.12 -8.61 -0.86
N PHE A 56 9.03 -7.63 -0.87
CA PHE A 56 8.81 -6.28 -1.37
C PHE A 56 8.22 -6.27 -2.79
N GLY A 57 8.80 -7.06 -3.70
CA GLY A 57 8.32 -7.15 -5.08
C GLY A 57 6.86 -7.62 -5.17
N VAL A 58 6.44 -8.53 -4.31
CA VAL A 58 5.07 -9.08 -4.30
C VAL A 58 4.11 -8.14 -3.58
N LYS A 59 4.48 -7.65 -2.40
CA LYS A 59 3.60 -6.86 -1.54
C LYS A 59 3.46 -5.40 -1.99
N VAL A 60 4.50 -4.83 -2.59
CA VAL A 60 4.58 -3.43 -3.00
C VAL A 60 4.49 -3.29 -4.52
N LEU A 61 5.48 -3.81 -5.26
CA LEU A 61 5.58 -3.54 -6.71
C LEU A 61 4.46 -4.20 -7.53
N ASN A 62 4.07 -5.41 -7.14
CA ASN A 62 2.98 -6.17 -7.78
C ASN A 62 1.64 -5.99 -7.07
N ALA A 63 1.53 -4.99 -6.18
CA ALA A 63 0.29 -4.71 -5.49
C ALA A 63 -0.84 -4.41 -6.48
N PRO A 64 -2.05 -4.94 -6.23
CA PRO A 64 -3.22 -4.67 -7.06
C PRO A 64 -3.85 -3.29 -6.78
N LEU A 65 -3.44 -2.64 -5.69
CA LEU A 65 -3.84 -1.30 -5.25
C LEU A 65 -2.59 -0.40 -5.19
N PRO A 66 -2.75 0.94 -5.25
CA PRO A 66 -1.71 1.85 -4.81
C PRO A 66 -1.23 1.53 -3.39
N VAL A 67 0.04 1.76 -3.11
CA VAL A 67 0.70 1.40 -1.86
C VAL A 67 1.22 2.65 -1.16
N LEU A 68 0.93 2.77 0.12
CA LEU A 68 1.61 3.70 1.04
C LEU A 68 2.46 2.87 1.99
N LEU A 69 3.79 2.97 1.87
CA LEU A 69 4.75 2.21 2.67
C LEU A 69 5.44 3.13 3.69
N ASP A 70 5.27 2.87 4.98
CA ASP A 70 6.02 3.53 6.06
C ASP A 70 7.32 2.78 6.37
N CYS A 71 8.45 3.45 6.16
CA CYS A 71 9.78 2.97 6.53
C CYS A 71 10.17 3.54 7.89
N TRP A 72 10.31 2.67 8.87
CA TRP A 72 10.42 2.99 10.29
C TRP A 72 11.47 2.13 11.01
N ALA A 73 11.73 2.41 12.28
CA ALA A 73 12.51 1.55 13.18
C ALA A 73 12.01 1.70 14.63
N PRO A 74 12.19 0.70 15.51
CA PRO A 74 11.62 0.73 16.86
C PRO A 74 12.20 1.81 17.78
N TRP A 75 13.46 2.21 17.55
CA TRP A 75 14.14 3.26 18.30
C TRP A 75 13.80 4.68 17.82
N CYS A 76 13.08 4.81 16.71
CA CYS A 76 12.74 6.09 16.13
C CYS A 76 11.52 6.71 16.83
N GLY A 77 11.77 7.66 17.73
CA GLY A 77 10.71 8.41 18.43
C GLY A 77 9.66 9.02 17.48
N PRO A 78 10.04 9.76 16.41
CA PRO A 78 9.08 10.32 15.46
C PRO A 78 8.25 9.27 14.72
N CYS A 79 8.77 8.06 14.51
CA CYS A 79 8.04 6.96 13.88
C CYS A 79 6.84 6.51 14.74
N GLN A 80 6.95 6.61 16.07
CA GLN A 80 5.85 6.28 16.98
C GLN A 80 4.62 7.19 16.80
N MET A 81 4.80 8.40 16.25
CA MET A 81 3.68 9.28 15.90
C MET A 81 3.02 8.88 14.57
N ILE A 82 3.78 8.33 13.64
CA ILE A 82 3.28 7.93 12.31
C ILE A 82 2.53 6.59 12.37
N GLY A 83 3.00 5.62 13.17
CA GLY A 83 2.40 4.29 13.28
C GLY A 83 0.86 4.30 13.46
N PRO A 84 0.31 5.01 14.45
CA PRO A 84 -1.15 5.11 14.64
C PRO A 84 -1.89 5.76 13.47
N ILE A 85 -1.25 6.71 12.78
CA ILE A 85 -1.82 7.35 11.57
C ILE A 85 -1.88 6.31 10.44
N MET A 86 -0.84 5.50 10.26
CA MET A 86 -0.83 4.43 9.26
C MET A 86 -1.91 3.37 9.54
N GLU A 87 -2.13 3.00 10.80
CA GLU A 87 -3.22 2.10 11.20
C GLU A 87 -4.59 2.68 10.87
N GLN A 88 -4.82 3.95 11.21
CA GLN A 88 -6.08 4.62 10.89
C GLN A 88 -6.32 4.70 9.37
N LEU A 89 -5.30 5.07 8.59
CA LEU A 89 -5.39 5.17 7.14
C LEU A 89 -5.62 3.80 6.48
N ALA A 90 -5.02 2.73 7.01
CA ALA A 90 -5.26 1.37 6.51
C ALA A 90 -6.75 0.98 6.61
N SER A 91 -7.40 1.33 7.72
CA SER A 91 -8.82 1.10 7.92
C SER A 91 -9.69 1.99 7.04
N GLU A 92 -9.41 3.30 6.99
CA GLU A 92 -10.19 4.27 6.19
C GLU A 92 -10.08 4.01 4.68
N TRP A 93 -8.94 3.52 4.21
CA TRP A 93 -8.67 3.24 2.80
C TRP A 93 -8.75 1.77 2.41
N LYS A 94 -9.35 0.94 3.27
CA LYS A 94 -9.64 -0.46 2.99
C LYS A 94 -10.22 -0.63 1.57
N GLY A 95 -9.59 -1.50 0.80
CA GLY A 95 -9.97 -1.80 -0.59
C GLY A 95 -9.61 -0.72 -1.63
N ARG A 96 -8.94 0.36 -1.24
CA ARG A 96 -8.50 1.45 -2.14
C ARG A 96 -7.00 1.65 -2.14
N VAL A 97 -6.36 1.57 -0.97
CA VAL A 97 -4.92 1.67 -0.80
C VAL A 97 -4.45 0.51 0.05
N ARG A 98 -3.32 -0.09 -0.32
CA ARG A 98 -2.60 -1.00 0.56
C ARG A 98 -1.64 -0.19 1.41
N VAL A 99 -1.87 -0.18 2.72
CA VAL A 99 -0.94 0.41 3.67
C VAL A 99 0.05 -0.65 4.12
N CYS A 100 1.33 -0.31 4.11
CA CYS A 100 2.44 -1.19 4.46
C CYS A 100 3.38 -0.54 5.47
N LYS A 101 4.13 -1.38 6.18
CA LYS A 101 5.25 -0.94 7.04
C LYS A 101 6.47 -1.81 6.79
N LEU A 102 7.66 -1.21 6.83
CA LEU A 102 8.94 -1.88 6.68
C LEU A 102 9.94 -1.34 7.71
N ASN A 103 10.55 -2.24 8.47
CA ASN A 103 11.61 -1.87 9.41
C ASN A 103 12.90 -1.65 8.60
N SER A 104 13.44 -0.42 8.58
CA SER A 104 14.60 -0.06 7.75
C SER A 104 15.89 -0.75 8.18
N ASP A 105 16.03 -1.10 9.47
CA ASP A 105 17.22 -1.78 10.00
C ASP A 105 17.29 -3.24 9.55
N GLU A 106 16.14 -3.89 9.50
CA GLU A 106 16.02 -5.31 9.11
C GLU A 106 15.98 -5.49 7.59
N ASN A 107 15.76 -4.40 6.84
CA ASN A 107 15.54 -4.43 5.39
C ASN A 107 16.47 -3.44 4.67
N PRO A 108 17.81 -3.61 4.77
CA PRO A 108 18.79 -2.67 4.26
C PRO A 108 18.79 -2.59 2.72
N GLN A 109 18.35 -3.63 2.01
CA GLN A 109 18.33 -3.61 0.54
C GLN A 109 17.27 -2.63 0.04
N THR A 110 16.06 -2.67 0.59
CA THR A 110 15.01 -1.69 0.28
C THR A 110 15.44 -0.28 0.68
N SER A 111 16.00 -0.13 1.89
CA SER A 111 16.51 1.17 2.38
C SER A 111 17.55 1.77 1.44
N ALA A 112 18.51 0.98 0.95
CA ALA A 112 19.50 1.44 -0.01
C ALA A 112 18.90 1.76 -1.39
N THR A 113 18.01 0.90 -1.89
CA THR A 113 17.38 1.04 -3.22
C THR A 113 16.59 2.34 -3.34
N PHE A 114 15.85 2.72 -2.30
CA PHE A 114 15.04 3.93 -2.27
C PHE A 114 15.70 5.09 -1.52
N GLN A 115 17.01 4.99 -1.24
CA GLN A 115 17.81 6.03 -0.61
C GLN A 115 17.18 6.60 0.68
N ILE A 116 16.75 5.69 1.56
CA ILE A 116 16.14 6.06 2.84
C ILE A 116 17.24 6.54 3.79
N MET A 117 17.48 7.85 3.79
CA MET A 117 18.52 8.50 4.61
C MET A 117 18.06 8.86 6.02
N SER A 118 16.74 8.95 6.23
CA SER A 118 16.14 9.29 7.51
C SER A 118 14.76 8.64 7.65
N ILE A 119 14.38 8.33 8.88
CA ILE A 119 13.08 7.74 9.22
C ILE A 119 12.30 8.65 10.19
N PRO A 120 10.96 8.65 10.14
CA PRO A 120 10.13 7.90 9.20
C PRO A 120 10.23 8.47 7.78
N THR A 121 10.16 7.59 6.78
CA THR A 121 9.99 7.98 5.38
C THR A 121 8.85 7.15 4.81
N MET A 122 7.87 7.80 4.20
CA MET A 122 6.77 7.13 3.51
C MET A 122 6.98 7.18 2.01
N LEU A 123 6.87 6.02 1.36
CA LEU A 123 6.96 5.87 -0.09
C LEU A 123 5.59 5.59 -0.66
N ILE A 124 5.22 6.28 -1.74
CA ILE A 124 3.97 6.07 -2.46
C ILE A 124 4.28 5.33 -3.76
N PHE A 125 3.66 4.17 -3.95
CA PHE A 125 3.74 3.43 -5.21
C PHE A 125 2.38 3.34 -5.88
N ASP A 126 2.36 3.49 -7.20
CA ASP A 126 1.23 3.10 -8.04
C ASP A 126 1.76 2.35 -9.26
N ASN A 127 1.05 1.29 -9.67
CA ASN A 127 1.42 0.46 -10.80
C ASN A 127 2.87 -0.09 -10.75
N GLY A 128 3.41 -0.28 -9.54
CA GLY A 128 4.79 -0.74 -9.31
C GLY A 128 5.87 0.31 -9.57
N GLN A 129 5.49 1.59 -9.69
CA GLN A 129 6.41 2.72 -9.84
C GLN A 129 6.37 3.56 -8.57
N LEU A 130 7.52 4.09 -8.16
CA LEU A 130 7.60 5.08 -7.10
C LEU A 130 7.04 6.40 -7.62
N MET A 131 6.02 6.91 -6.95
CA MET A 131 5.30 8.11 -7.37
C MET A 131 5.65 9.34 -6.55
N ASP A 132 5.88 9.14 -5.25
CA ASP A 132 6.22 10.24 -4.33
C ASP A 132 6.92 9.70 -3.08
N THR A 133 7.53 10.62 -2.33
CA THR A 133 8.22 10.33 -1.07
C THR A 133 7.91 11.44 -0.07
N LEU A 134 7.52 11.06 1.15
CA LEU A 134 7.37 11.97 2.27
C LEU A 134 8.39 11.62 3.33
N THR A 135 9.23 12.58 3.70
CA THR A 135 10.27 12.38 4.72
C THR A 135 9.91 13.09 6.01
N GLY A 136 10.11 12.41 7.13
CA GLY A 136 9.85 12.91 8.48
C GLY A 136 8.42 12.67 8.97
N ALA A 137 8.21 12.98 10.25
CA ALA A 137 6.88 12.92 10.85
C ALA A 137 6.04 14.10 10.35
N VAL A 138 5.10 13.82 9.46
CA VAL A 138 4.19 14.81 8.86
C VAL A 138 2.76 14.64 9.39
N PRO A 139 1.92 15.69 9.37
CA PRO A 139 0.51 15.58 9.75
C PRO A 139 -0.25 14.63 8.81
N LYS A 140 -1.25 13.90 9.36
CA LYS A 140 -2.15 13.01 8.58
C LYS A 140 -2.69 13.68 7.32
N GLN A 141 -3.07 14.95 7.40
CA GLN A 141 -3.63 15.69 6.27
C GLN A 141 -2.67 15.79 5.08
N GLN A 142 -1.37 15.91 5.33
CA GLN A 142 -0.37 15.96 4.27
C GLN A 142 -0.24 14.60 3.56
N ILE A 143 -0.32 13.50 4.32
CA ILE A 143 -0.34 12.14 3.75
C ILE A 143 -1.58 11.95 2.87
N ILE A 144 -2.75 12.38 3.36
CA ILE A 144 -4.01 12.35 2.57
C ILE A 144 -3.87 13.16 1.29
N GLN A 145 -3.32 14.38 1.36
CA GLN A 145 -3.12 15.23 0.18
C GLN A 145 -2.22 14.58 -0.86
N LYS A 146 -1.11 13.96 -0.44
CA LYS A 146 -0.21 13.23 -1.34
C LYS A 146 -0.84 11.97 -1.94
N MET A 147 -1.72 11.30 -1.19
CA MET A 147 -2.42 10.10 -1.67
C MET A 147 -3.65 10.39 -2.52
N ALA A 148 -4.21 11.61 -2.46
CA ALA A 148 -5.46 11.98 -3.14
C ALA A 148 -5.51 11.64 -4.66
N PRO A 149 -4.41 11.76 -5.45
CA PRO A 149 -4.43 11.37 -6.87
C PRO A 149 -4.63 9.87 -7.12
N TYR A 150 -4.45 9.02 -6.09
CA TYR A 150 -4.45 7.56 -6.21
C TYR A 150 -5.67 6.90 -5.54
N LEU A 151 -6.54 7.66 -4.87
CA LEU A 151 -7.74 7.18 -4.18
C LEU A 151 -8.95 7.03 -5.14
#